data_AF-A0A8H6G137-F1
#
_entry.id   AF-A0A8H6G137-F1
#
_cell.length_a   1.000
_cell.length_b   1.000
_cell.length_c   1.000
_cell.angle_alpha   90.00
_cell.angle_beta   90.00
_cell.angle_gamma   90.00
#
_symmetry.space_group_name_H-M   'P 1'
#
loop_
_entity.id
_entity.type
_entity.pdbx_description
1 polymer ?
#
loop_
_entity_poly.entity_id
_entity_poly.type
_entity_poly.pdbx_seq_one_letter_code
_entity_poly.pdbx_strand_id
1 'polypeptide(L)'
;MLGPGVRYLDAFYLADRIAIEGLMRLGILRKGNIEKLLRTAVSKAFFPHGLGHHMGLDVHDVSAKPILSFCGGEEQSMIEFSEKSPLRLTNEFMAPCTSDAAPWQPGTVITVEPGISFSRYALETVHLPNPEVSKFIDEEVLERYMHVGGARIEDDILITKHGYENLTLTPKGKEMLDIIRDGAECHHGNGCPFSMDAVRRS
;
A
#
# COMPACT_ATOMS: atom_id res chain seq x y z
N MET A 1 11.76 -8.79 -5.21
CA MET A 1 11.34 -9.36 -3.92
C MET A 1 10.20 -10.35 -4.10
N LEU A 2 9.20 -10.08 -4.94
CA LEU A 2 8.09 -11.02 -5.16
C LEU A 2 8.59 -12.35 -5.77
N GLY A 3 8.05 -13.46 -5.29
CA GLY A 3 8.43 -14.80 -5.74
C GLY A 3 7.96 -15.90 -4.79
N PRO A 4 8.20 -17.17 -5.15
CA PRO A 4 7.80 -18.30 -4.33
C PRO A 4 8.57 -18.31 -3.00
N GLY A 5 7.87 -18.64 -1.92
CA GLY A 5 8.42 -18.67 -0.55
C GLY A 5 8.45 -17.33 0.18
N VAL A 6 7.99 -16.24 -0.46
CA VAL A 6 7.86 -14.92 0.16
C VAL A 6 6.49 -14.78 0.80
N ARG A 7 6.40 -14.15 1.98
CA ARG A 7 5.12 -13.87 2.63
C ARG A 7 4.62 -12.49 2.26
N TYR A 8 3.30 -12.35 2.28
CA TYR A 8 2.62 -11.07 2.11
C TYR A 8 3.13 -10.02 3.11
N LEU A 9 3.31 -10.42 4.37
CA LEU A 9 3.82 -9.55 5.44
C LEU A 9 5.22 -9.00 5.15
N ASP A 10 6.11 -9.82 4.60
CA ASP A 10 7.48 -9.38 4.25
C ASP A 10 7.43 -8.31 3.16
N ALA A 11 6.50 -8.49 2.20
CA ALA A 11 6.29 -7.51 1.15
C ALA A 11 5.69 -6.20 1.67
N PHE A 12 4.70 -6.30 2.56
CA PHE A 12 4.11 -5.14 3.23
C PHE A 12 5.17 -4.34 4.01
N TYR A 13 6.06 -5.00 4.76
CA TYR A 13 7.11 -4.31 5.51
C TYR A 13 8.02 -3.47 4.62
N LEU A 14 8.38 -3.98 3.43
CA LEU A 14 9.16 -3.19 2.48
C LEU A 14 8.37 -1.98 1.98
N ALA A 15 7.09 -2.17 1.63
CA ALA A 15 6.23 -1.09 1.16
C ALA A 15 6.05 -0.01 2.24
N ASP A 16 5.84 -0.41 3.49
CA ASP A 16 5.69 0.46 4.66
C ASP A 16 6.97 1.29 4.88
N ARG A 17 8.13 0.64 4.83
CA ARG A 17 9.43 1.32 4.90
C ARG A 17 9.59 2.37 3.80
N ILE A 18 9.28 2.01 2.55
CA ILE A 18 9.37 2.93 1.39
C ILE A 18 8.41 4.10 1.56
N ALA A 19 7.19 3.85 2.05
CA ALA A 19 6.19 4.87 2.34
C ALA A 19 6.71 5.88 3.37
N ILE A 20 7.24 5.40 4.51
CA ILE A 20 7.81 6.27 5.55
C ILE A 20 8.98 7.09 5.00
N GLU A 21 9.93 6.44 4.31
CA GLU A 21 11.05 7.15 3.70
C GLU A 21 10.59 8.21 2.69
N GLY A 22 9.55 7.93 1.91
CA GLY A 22 8.92 8.87 0.99
C GLY A 22 8.29 10.06 1.70
N LEU A 23 7.47 9.82 2.72
CA LEU A 23 6.83 10.86 3.51
C LEU A 23 7.86 11.73 4.26
N MET A 24 8.98 11.14 4.69
CA MET A 24 10.12 11.88 5.25
C MET A 24 10.81 12.76 4.20
N ARG A 25 10.96 12.29 2.97
CA ARG A 25 11.50 13.10 1.86
C ARG A 25 10.59 14.27 1.51
N LEU A 26 9.27 14.09 1.59
CA LEU A 26 8.29 15.16 1.39
C LEU A 26 8.22 16.16 2.55
N GLY A 27 8.82 15.83 3.70
CA GLY A 27 8.79 16.63 4.93
C GLY A 27 7.52 16.49 5.75
N ILE A 28 6.58 15.63 5.33
CA ILE A 28 5.33 15.33 6.06
C ILE A 28 5.66 14.57 7.35
N LEU A 29 6.59 13.62 7.27
CA LEU A 29 7.15 12.98 8.45
C LEU A 29 8.48 13.63 8.81
N ARG A 30 8.66 13.89 10.11
CA ARG A 30 9.91 14.44 10.65
C ARG A 30 11.05 13.46 10.42
N LYS A 31 12.23 13.99 10.10
CA LYS A 31 13.45 13.19 9.94
C LYS A 31 13.80 12.49 11.26
N GLY A 32 14.20 11.23 11.19
CA GLY A 32 14.45 10.41 12.37
C GLY A 32 14.88 8.98 12.02
N ASN A 33 14.91 8.12 13.03
CA ASN A 33 15.26 6.71 12.87
C ASN A 33 14.07 5.94 12.26
N ILE A 34 14.27 5.39 11.06
CA ILE A 34 13.24 4.62 10.32
C ILE A 34 12.67 3.45 11.13
N GLU A 35 13.50 2.73 11.89
CA GLU A 35 13.05 1.59 12.70
C GLU A 35 12.15 2.06 13.85
N LYS A 36 12.33 3.28 14.34
CA LYS A 36 11.45 3.86 15.35
C LYS A 36 10.08 4.20 14.76
N LEU A 37 10.05 4.77 13.56
CA LEU A 37 8.79 5.13 12.89
C LEU A 37 8.00 3.89 12.44
N LEU A 38 8.70 2.85 11.97
CA LEU A 38 8.08 1.55 11.67
C LEU A 38 7.40 0.95 12.92
N ARG A 39 8.07 1.02 14.08
CA ARG A 39 7.51 0.53 15.35
C ARG A 39 6.29 1.30 15.85
N THR A 40 6.15 2.57 15.45
CA THR A 40 5.00 3.40 15.85
C THR A 40 3.81 3.23 14.91
N ALA A 41 3.96 2.51 13.80
CA ALA A 41 2.95 2.36 12.75
C ALA A 41 2.40 3.71 12.25
N VAL A 42 3.26 4.75 12.22
CA VAL A 42 2.85 6.12 11.82
C VAL A 42 2.37 6.17 10.37
N SER A 43 2.87 5.28 9.53
CA SER A 43 2.46 5.12 8.14
C SER A 43 0.97 4.83 7.99
N LYS A 44 0.29 4.20 8.96
CA LYS A 44 -1.16 3.93 8.89
C LYS A 44 -2.01 5.20 8.76
N ALA A 45 -1.47 6.34 9.19
CA ALA A 45 -2.12 7.64 8.98
C ALA A 45 -2.27 8.00 7.49
N PHE A 46 -1.47 7.37 6.63
CA PHE A 46 -1.39 7.65 5.21
C PHE A 46 -1.62 6.40 4.34
N PHE A 47 -1.21 5.23 4.81
CA PHE A 47 -1.34 3.92 4.18
C PHE A 47 -2.14 3.00 5.11
N PRO A 48 -3.47 3.21 5.22
CA PRO A 48 -4.30 2.56 6.24
C PRO A 48 -4.69 1.12 5.90
N HIS A 49 -4.53 0.70 4.65
CA HIS A 49 -4.90 -0.63 4.16
C HIS A 49 -3.69 -1.57 4.05
N GLY A 50 -3.94 -2.86 3.82
CA GLY A 50 -2.90 -3.83 3.52
C GLY A 50 -2.22 -3.55 2.17
N LEU A 51 -1.11 -4.25 1.89
CA LEU A 51 -0.42 -4.13 0.60
C LEU A 51 -1.24 -4.71 -0.57
N GLY A 52 -2.22 -5.56 -0.29
CA GLY A 52 -3.15 -6.11 -1.26
C GLY A 52 -3.73 -7.43 -0.76
N HIS A 53 -4.22 -8.27 -1.66
CA HIS A 53 -4.91 -9.52 -1.35
C HIS A 53 -4.65 -10.62 -2.39
N HIS A 54 -5.16 -11.83 -2.13
CA HIS A 54 -5.24 -12.88 -3.15
C HIS A 54 -6.36 -12.56 -4.15
N MET A 55 -6.19 -12.97 -5.41
CA MET A 55 -7.18 -12.78 -6.47
C MET A 55 -7.39 -14.10 -7.22
N GLY A 56 -8.63 -14.35 -7.62
CA GLY A 56 -9.00 -15.53 -8.40
C GLY A 56 -10.42 -15.42 -8.92
N LEU A 57 -11.30 -16.32 -8.49
CA LEU A 57 -12.72 -16.26 -8.87
C LEU A 57 -13.41 -15.04 -8.25
N ASP A 58 -13.05 -14.73 -7.00
CA ASP A 58 -13.45 -13.50 -6.31
C ASP A 58 -12.31 -12.47 -6.37
N VAL A 59 -12.67 -11.18 -6.31
CA VAL A 59 -11.70 -10.07 -6.26
C VAL A 59 -10.83 -10.23 -5.01
N HIS A 60 -11.46 -10.40 -3.84
CA HIS A 60 -10.81 -10.78 -2.61
C HIS A 60 -10.95 -12.29 -2.42
N ASP A 61 -10.08 -13.05 -3.08
CA ASP A 61 -10.17 -14.51 -3.08
C ASP A 61 -9.86 -15.09 -1.69
N VAL A 62 -10.30 -16.32 -1.46
CA VAL A 62 -10.30 -16.97 -0.15
C VAL A 62 -8.87 -17.06 0.39
N SER A 63 -8.59 -16.31 1.45
CA SER A 63 -7.43 -16.57 2.31
C SER A 63 -7.80 -17.56 3.42
N ALA A 64 -6.79 -18.19 4.03
CA ALA A 64 -6.98 -19.10 5.17
C ALA A 64 -7.73 -18.46 6.37
N LYS A 65 -7.82 -17.13 6.42
CA LYS A 65 -8.64 -16.33 7.34
C LYS A 65 -9.50 -15.33 6.54
N PRO A 66 -10.68 -14.91 7.04
CA PRO A 66 -11.51 -13.92 6.37
C PRO A 66 -10.80 -12.57 6.17
N ILE A 67 -11.01 -11.94 5.01
CA ILE A 67 -10.44 -10.62 4.64
C ILE A 67 -11.26 -9.47 5.24
N LEU A 68 -12.51 -9.71 5.64
CA LEU A 68 -13.42 -8.68 6.17
C LEU A 68 -13.04 -8.27 7.61
N SER A 69 -12.97 -6.95 7.82
CA SER A 69 -12.75 -6.32 9.13
C SER A 69 -13.78 -6.76 10.17
N PHE A 70 -13.31 -7.04 11.39
CA PHE A 70 -14.06 -7.46 12.57
C PHE A 70 -14.55 -8.91 12.58
N CYS A 71 -13.64 -9.84 12.87
CA CYS A 71 -14.00 -10.97 13.71
C CYS A 71 -14.00 -10.47 15.17
N GLY A 72 -15.17 -10.06 15.66
CA GLY A 72 -15.39 -9.87 17.09
C GLY A 72 -15.14 -11.19 17.82
N GLY A 73 -14.09 -11.24 18.63
CA GLY A 73 -13.66 -12.41 19.39
C GLY A 73 -12.62 -11.96 20.41
N GLU A 74 -12.75 -12.48 21.62
CA GLU A 74 -12.24 -11.93 22.87
C GLU A 74 -10.69 -11.87 22.99
N GLU A 75 -10.24 -11.00 23.91
CA GLU A 75 -8.86 -10.66 24.29
C GLU A 75 -7.93 -10.08 23.20
N GLN A 76 -7.77 -8.75 23.27
CA GLN A 76 -6.62 -8.02 22.75
C GLN A 76 -5.35 -8.46 23.49
N SER A 77 -4.82 -9.64 23.15
CA SER A 77 -3.49 -10.03 23.59
C SER A 77 -2.46 -9.16 22.85
N MET A 78 -1.61 -8.49 23.62
CA MET A 78 -0.42 -7.84 23.10
C MET A 78 0.48 -8.93 22.51
N ILE A 79 0.46 -9.09 21.18
CA ILE A 79 1.29 -10.11 20.53
C ILE A 79 2.75 -9.68 20.67
N GLU A 80 3.51 -10.55 21.33
CA GLU A 80 4.94 -10.42 21.59
C GLU A 80 5.76 -10.32 20.31
N PHE A 81 6.93 -9.69 20.43
CA PHE A 81 7.99 -9.71 19.44
C PHE A 81 8.22 -11.14 18.94
N SER A 82 7.78 -11.45 17.72
CA SER A 82 8.35 -12.60 17.03
C SER A 82 9.78 -12.23 16.66
N GLU A 83 10.76 -13.01 17.10
CA GLU A 83 12.15 -12.91 16.60
C GLU A 83 12.24 -12.94 15.05
N LYS A 84 11.15 -13.38 14.39
CA LYS A 84 11.02 -13.48 12.93
C LYS A 84 10.42 -12.24 12.26
N SER A 85 9.98 -11.21 13.00
CA SER A 85 9.54 -9.94 12.43
C SER A 85 9.64 -8.79 13.45
N PRO A 86 10.39 -7.70 13.17
CA PRO A 86 10.62 -6.62 14.12
C PRO A 86 9.39 -5.74 14.42
N LEU A 87 8.24 -6.03 13.81
CA LEU A 87 7.01 -5.26 13.93
C LEU A 87 6.20 -5.65 15.16
N ARG A 88 5.65 -4.62 15.81
CA ARG A 88 4.47 -4.76 16.66
C ARG A 88 3.29 -5.03 15.73
N LEU A 89 3.03 -6.31 15.45
CA LEU A 89 1.83 -6.74 14.75
C LEU A 89 0.66 -6.52 15.70
N THR A 90 0.14 -5.29 15.74
CA THR A 90 -1.21 -5.11 16.25
C THR A 90 -2.13 -5.94 15.36
N ASN A 91 -3.20 -6.54 15.91
CA ASN A 91 -4.29 -7.18 15.16
C ASN A 91 -5.03 -6.24 14.18
N GLU A 92 -4.42 -5.11 13.84
CA GLU A 92 -4.92 -4.03 13.01
C GLU A 92 -4.35 -4.08 11.57
N PHE A 93 -3.47 -5.02 11.23
CA PHE A 93 -3.11 -5.27 9.84
C PHE A 93 -4.09 -6.30 9.27
N MET A 94 -4.85 -5.88 8.26
CA MET A 94 -5.89 -6.74 7.67
C MET A 94 -5.26 -7.89 6.89
N ALA A 95 -5.93 -9.05 6.91
CA ALA A 95 -5.53 -10.20 6.09
C ALA A 95 -5.41 -9.78 4.62
N PRO A 96 -4.42 -10.32 3.87
CA PRO A 96 -3.50 -11.41 4.21
C PRO A 96 -2.17 -10.98 4.85
N CYS A 97 -2.01 -9.74 5.32
CA CYS A 97 -0.76 -9.25 5.93
C CYS A 97 -0.58 -9.68 7.39
N THR A 98 -0.82 -10.97 7.71
CA THR A 98 -0.67 -11.53 9.06
C THR A 98 0.59 -12.38 9.17
N SER A 99 1.15 -12.53 10.38
CA SER A 99 2.39 -13.30 10.61
C SER A 99 2.26 -14.79 10.33
N ASP A 100 1.05 -15.32 10.41
CA ASP A 100 0.70 -16.71 10.15
C ASP A 100 0.29 -16.97 8.69
N ALA A 101 0.28 -15.95 7.84
CA ALA A 101 -0.01 -16.11 6.41
C ALA A 101 1.05 -17.02 5.76
N ALA A 102 0.58 -18.00 4.98
CA ALA A 102 1.45 -18.91 4.26
C ALA A 102 2.29 -18.15 3.22
N PRO A 103 3.56 -18.54 3.01
CA PRO A 103 4.35 -18.01 1.91
C PRO A 103 3.74 -18.35 0.55
N TRP A 104 3.86 -17.45 -0.43
CA TRP A 104 3.33 -17.65 -1.77
C TRP A 104 3.93 -18.87 -2.46
N GLN A 105 3.08 -19.55 -3.22
CA GLN A 105 3.48 -20.70 -4.05
C GLN A 105 3.40 -20.33 -5.52
N PRO A 106 4.14 -21.02 -6.41
CA PRO A 106 3.93 -20.87 -7.84
C PRO A 106 2.46 -21.14 -8.20
N GLY A 107 1.86 -20.25 -9.01
CA GLY A 107 0.44 -20.28 -9.38
C GLY A 107 -0.45 -19.39 -8.50
N THR A 108 0.04 -18.84 -7.39
CA THR A 108 -0.70 -17.84 -6.62
C THR A 108 -0.82 -16.54 -7.42
N VAL A 109 -2.03 -15.98 -7.49
CA VAL A 109 -2.27 -14.61 -8.00
C VAL A 109 -2.59 -13.69 -6.83
N ILE A 110 -1.99 -12.51 -6.82
CA ILE A 110 -2.17 -11.48 -5.80
C ILE A 110 -2.32 -10.11 -6.45
N THR A 111 -2.94 -9.16 -5.76
CA THR A 111 -2.72 -7.74 -6.05
C THR A 111 -1.44 -7.26 -5.36
N VAL A 112 -0.84 -6.17 -5.85
CA VAL A 112 0.15 -5.38 -5.13
C VAL A 112 -0.24 -3.92 -5.31
N GLU A 113 -0.76 -3.30 -4.26
CA GLU A 113 -1.49 -2.03 -4.30
C GLU A 113 -1.05 -1.01 -3.24
N PRO A 114 0.24 -0.67 -3.11
CA PRO A 114 0.66 0.36 -2.16
C PRO A 114 -0.04 1.71 -2.45
N GLY A 115 -0.48 2.37 -1.39
CA GLY A 115 -1.24 3.62 -1.50
C GLY A 115 -0.92 4.62 -0.39
N ILE A 116 -0.93 5.91 -0.74
CA ILE A 116 -0.82 7.03 0.19
C ILE A 116 -2.08 7.88 0.05
N SER A 117 -2.73 8.17 1.17
CA SER A 117 -3.96 8.93 1.26
C SER A 117 -3.87 9.98 2.36
N PHE A 118 -4.49 11.13 2.13
CA PHE A 118 -4.58 12.25 3.05
C PHE A 118 -6.02 12.41 3.51
N SER A 119 -6.49 11.45 4.32
CA SER A 119 -7.85 11.46 4.86
C SER A 119 -7.94 12.41 6.04
N ARG A 120 -8.57 13.58 5.83
CA ARG A 120 -8.78 14.58 6.90
C ARG A 120 -9.45 13.96 8.11
N TYR A 121 -10.52 13.20 7.87
CA TYR A 121 -11.27 12.51 8.92
C TYR A 121 -10.37 11.57 9.73
N ALA A 122 -9.60 10.69 9.08
CA ALA A 122 -8.77 9.73 9.80
C ALA A 122 -7.63 10.43 10.57
N LEU A 123 -7.00 11.44 9.97
CA LEU A 123 -5.93 12.22 10.59
C LEU A 123 -6.41 12.95 11.84
N GLU A 124 -7.51 13.72 11.73
CA GLU A 124 -8.03 14.54 12.82
C GLU A 124 -8.69 13.73 13.93
N THR A 125 -9.30 12.58 13.63
CA THR A 125 -10.03 11.78 14.63
C THR A 125 -9.19 10.70 15.31
N VAL A 126 -8.19 10.14 14.63
CA VAL A 126 -7.44 8.98 15.11
C VAL A 126 -5.95 9.29 15.34
N HIS A 127 -5.29 9.94 14.39
CA HIS A 127 -3.82 9.99 14.38
C HIS A 127 -3.22 11.24 15.04
N LEU A 128 -3.72 12.43 14.73
CA LEU A 128 -3.24 13.69 15.31
C LEU A 128 -3.54 13.81 16.82
N PRO A 129 -4.69 13.32 17.35
CA PRO A 129 -4.93 13.30 18.78
C PRO A 129 -4.00 12.37 19.57
N ASN A 130 -3.32 11.42 18.91
CA ASN A 130 -2.41 10.47 19.56
C ASN A 130 -0.96 11.02 19.59
N PRO A 131 -0.43 11.44 20.76
CA PRO A 131 0.91 12.04 20.86
C PRO A 131 2.05 11.10 20.46
N GLU A 132 1.84 9.79 20.52
CA GLU A 132 2.85 8.81 20.08
C GLU A 132 3.00 8.76 18.56
N VAL A 133 1.99 9.21 17.82
CA VAL A 133 1.99 9.28 16.36
C VAL A 133 2.24 10.72 15.90
N SER A 134 1.48 11.69 16.42
CA SER A 134 1.49 13.08 15.94
C SER A 134 2.83 13.80 16.12
N LYS A 135 3.64 13.42 17.12
CA LYS A 135 5.01 13.95 17.29
C LYS A 135 5.92 13.74 16.08
N PHE A 136 5.60 12.78 15.22
CA PHE A 136 6.35 12.50 13.99
C PHE A 136 5.80 13.21 12.75
N ILE A 137 4.63 13.85 12.85
CA ILE A 137 3.95 14.48 11.71
C ILE A 137 4.21 15.99 11.75
N ASP A 138 4.56 16.54 10.60
CA ASP A 138 4.60 17.98 10.37
C ASP A 138 3.26 18.45 9.81
N GLU A 139 2.41 18.99 10.68
CA GLU A 139 1.06 19.44 10.33
C GLU A 139 1.05 20.59 9.31
N GLU A 140 2.05 21.49 9.38
CA GLU A 140 2.17 22.60 8.43
C GLU A 140 2.49 22.08 7.03
N VAL A 141 3.42 21.13 6.93
CA VAL A 141 3.75 20.49 5.64
C VAL A 141 2.59 19.62 5.16
N LEU A 142 1.98 18.83 6.06
CA LEU A 142 0.83 17.95 5.78
C LEU A 142 -0.33 18.72 5.16
N GLU A 143 -0.70 19.89 5.70
CA GLU A 143 -1.84 20.66 5.22
C GLU A 143 -1.72 21.00 3.73
N ARG A 144 -0.49 21.19 3.23
CA ARG A 144 -0.23 21.46 1.79
C ARG A 144 -0.60 20.29 0.89
N TYR A 145 -0.65 19.06 1.39
CA TYR A 145 -0.96 17.84 0.61
C TYR A 145 -2.42 17.40 0.72
N MET A 146 -3.23 17.99 1.61
CA MET A 146 -4.61 17.56 1.85
C MET A 146 -5.48 17.61 0.58
N HIS A 147 -5.23 18.56 -0.32
CA HIS A 147 -5.96 18.70 -1.58
C HIS A 147 -5.66 17.59 -2.61
N VAL A 148 -4.57 16.83 -2.43
CA VAL A 148 -4.20 15.74 -3.34
C VAL A 148 -5.17 14.56 -3.18
N GLY A 149 -5.72 14.35 -1.98
CA GLY A 149 -6.57 13.21 -1.65
C GLY A 149 -5.77 11.92 -1.47
N GLY A 150 -5.13 11.43 -2.52
CA GLY A 150 -4.27 10.25 -2.44
C GLY A 150 -3.96 9.63 -3.80
N ALA A 151 -3.06 8.65 -3.79
CA ALA A 151 -2.71 7.84 -4.94
C ALA A 151 -2.49 6.39 -4.51
N ARG A 152 -2.99 5.46 -5.33
CA ARG A 152 -2.74 4.02 -5.21
C ARG A 152 -2.37 3.49 -6.59
N ILE A 153 -1.33 2.66 -6.64
CA ILE A 153 -0.92 1.98 -7.87
C ILE A 153 -1.06 0.50 -7.59
N GLU A 154 -1.88 -0.17 -8.38
CA GLU A 154 -2.29 -1.55 -8.18
C GLU A 154 -1.96 -2.37 -9.43
N ASP A 155 -1.32 -3.50 -9.22
CA ASP A 155 -0.99 -4.47 -10.26
C ASP A 155 -1.38 -5.89 -9.82
N ASP A 156 -1.80 -6.69 -10.79
CA ASP A 156 -2.13 -8.12 -10.63
C ASP A 156 -0.89 -8.94 -10.94
N ILE A 157 -0.43 -9.71 -9.95
CA ILE A 157 0.84 -10.42 -10.01
C ILE A 157 0.61 -11.92 -9.91
N LEU A 158 1.06 -12.66 -10.92
CA LEU A 158 1.17 -14.11 -10.89
C LEU A 158 2.53 -14.53 -10.33
N ILE A 159 2.54 -15.29 -9.24
CA ILE A 159 3.77 -15.89 -8.70
C ILE A 159 4.14 -17.10 -9.56
N THR A 160 5.37 -17.11 -10.07
CA THR A 160 5.88 -18.20 -10.92
C THR A 160 6.90 -19.04 -10.16
N LYS A 161 7.38 -20.13 -10.77
CA LYS A 161 8.43 -20.98 -10.16
C LYS A 161 9.77 -20.26 -9.95
N HIS A 162 10.00 -19.15 -10.67
CA HIS A 162 11.28 -18.45 -10.73
C HIS A 162 11.19 -16.98 -10.33
N GLY A 163 10.02 -16.53 -9.85
CA GLY A 163 9.78 -15.12 -9.52
C GLY A 163 8.30 -14.78 -9.67
N TYR A 164 8.00 -13.79 -10.51
CA TYR A 164 6.64 -13.33 -10.76
C TYR A 164 6.47 -12.84 -12.19
N GLU A 165 5.23 -12.75 -12.63
CA GLU A 165 4.77 -12.11 -13.86
C GLU A 165 3.75 -11.03 -13.49
N ASN A 166 3.87 -9.84 -14.07
CA ASN A 166 2.89 -8.77 -13.89
C ASN A 166 1.86 -8.87 -15.02
N LEU A 167 0.60 -9.14 -14.66
CA LEU A 167 -0.52 -9.29 -15.58
C LEU A 167 -1.12 -7.92 -15.96
N THR A 168 -0.81 -6.87 -15.20
CA THR A 168 -1.27 -5.51 -15.48
C THR A 168 -0.32 -4.79 -16.43
N LEU A 169 -0.85 -4.42 -17.61
CA LEU A 169 -0.08 -3.77 -18.68
C LEU A 169 -0.20 -2.24 -18.67
N THR A 170 -0.96 -1.67 -17.74
CA THR A 170 -1.22 -0.23 -17.70
C THR A 170 0.08 0.55 -17.47
N PRO A 171 0.37 1.59 -18.27
CA PRO A 171 1.55 2.45 -18.10
C PRO A 171 1.71 2.98 -16.68
N LYS A 172 2.95 3.09 -16.23
CA LYS A 172 3.31 3.58 -14.88
C LYS A 172 4.37 4.68 -14.96
N GLY A 173 4.54 5.43 -13.88
CA GLY A 173 5.60 6.43 -13.77
C GLY A 173 5.48 7.52 -14.83
N LYS A 174 6.60 7.85 -15.50
CA LYS A 174 6.66 8.96 -16.46
C LYS A 174 5.68 8.76 -17.63
N GLU A 175 5.62 7.56 -18.18
CA GLU A 175 4.73 7.25 -19.31
C GLU A 175 3.26 7.52 -18.97
N MET A 176 2.81 7.09 -17.79
CA MET A 176 1.47 7.39 -17.28
C MET A 176 1.22 8.91 -17.18
N LEU A 177 2.20 9.65 -16.67
CA LEU A 177 2.07 11.10 -16.49
C LEU A 177 2.04 11.85 -17.83
N ASP A 178 2.84 11.41 -18.80
CA ASP A 178 2.87 11.95 -20.15
C ASP A 178 1.50 11.72 -20.82
N ILE A 179 0.95 10.50 -20.74
CA ILE A 179 -0.40 10.17 -21.26
C ILE A 179 -1.50 11.04 -20.63
N ILE A 180 -1.49 11.22 -19.30
CA ILE A 180 -2.49 12.04 -18.61
C ILE A 180 -2.40 13.51 -19.04
N ARG A 181 -1.17 14.03 -19.18
CA ARG A 181 -0.93 15.42 -19.56
C ARG A 181 -1.37 15.69 -20.99
N ASP A 182 -0.96 14.84 -21.91
CA ASP A 182 -1.29 14.97 -23.33
C ASP A 182 -2.81 14.81 -23.57
N GLY A 183 -3.46 13.92 -22.81
CA GLY A 183 -4.92 13.78 -22.82
C GLY A 183 -5.66 15.01 -22.32
N ALA A 184 -5.13 15.71 -21.31
CA ALA A 184 -5.72 16.95 -20.79
C ALA A 184 -5.61 18.12 -21.80
N GLU A 185 -4.54 18.16 -22.59
CA GLU A 185 -4.35 19.14 -23.67
C GLU A 185 -5.32 18.93 -24.83
N CYS A 186 -5.64 17.67 -25.16
CA CYS A 186 -6.60 17.32 -26.23
C CYS A 186 -8.04 17.82 -25.96
N HIS A 187 -8.42 18.06 -24.71
CA HIS A 187 -9.75 18.59 -24.37
C HIS A 187 -9.88 20.12 -24.53
N HIS A 188 -8.78 20.83 -24.79
CA HIS A 188 -8.76 22.29 -24.93
C HIS A 188 -8.52 22.79 -26.37
N GLY A 189 -8.35 21.90 -27.35
CA GLY A 189 -8.13 22.25 -28.76
C GLY A 189 -8.58 21.16 -29.74
N ASN A 190 -9.16 21.57 -30.87
CA ASN A 190 -9.75 20.74 -31.91
C ASN A 190 -8.99 19.42 -32.24
N GLY A 191 -9.66 18.28 -32.03
CA GLY A 191 -9.37 17.00 -32.66
C GLY A 191 -8.51 16.04 -31.82
N CYS A 192 -9.16 15.14 -31.08
CA CYS A 192 -8.50 14.08 -30.31
C CYS A 192 -8.20 12.85 -31.21
N PRO A 193 -6.95 12.37 -31.32
CA PRO A 193 -6.61 11.19 -32.11
C PRO A 193 -6.59 9.90 -31.25
N PHE A 194 -7.29 9.86 -30.11
CA PHE A 194 -7.35 8.66 -29.25
C PHE A 194 -8.07 7.51 -29.97
N SER A 195 -7.32 6.76 -30.78
CA SER A 195 -7.66 5.38 -31.11
C SER A 195 -7.09 4.48 -30.01
N MET A 196 -7.91 3.55 -29.53
CA MET A 196 -7.51 2.46 -28.63
C MET A 196 -6.37 1.57 -29.17
N ASP A 197 -5.93 1.78 -30.41
CA ASP A 197 -4.84 1.02 -31.04
C ASP A 197 -3.46 1.26 -30.42
N ALA A 198 -3.26 2.35 -29.65
CA ALA A 198 -1.96 2.64 -29.02
C ALA A 198 -1.60 1.67 -27.87
N VAL A 199 -2.58 1.00 -27.26
CA VAL A 199 -2.35 0.05 -26.16
C VAL A 199 -1.98 -1.36 -26.67
N ARG A 200 -2.03 -1.61 -27.99
CA ARG A 200 -1.77 -2.92 -28.60
C ARG A 200 -0.36 -3.12 -29.16
N ARG A 201 0.61 -2.26 -28.84
CA ARG A 201 1.99 -2.42 -29.32
C ARG A 201 2.99 -2.46 -28.16
N SER A 202 3.13 -3.64 -27.58
CA SER A 202 4.37 -4.15 -26.97
C SER A 202 4.43 -5.67 -27.10
#